data_AF-A0A9X8VAR1-F1
#
_entry.id   AF-A0A9X8VAR1-F1
#
_cell.length_a   1.000
_cell.length_b   1.000
_cell.length_c   1.000
_cell.angle_alpha   90.00
_cell.angle_beta   90.00
_cell.angle_gamma   90.00
#
_symmetry.space_group_name_H-M   'P 1'
#
loop_
_entity.id
_entity.type
_entity.pdbx_description
1 polymer ?
#
loop_
_entity_poly.entity_id
_entity_poly.type
_entity_poly.pdbx_seq_one_letter_code
_entity_poly.pdbx_strand_id
1 'polypeptide(L)' 'IEPASIMSEPQLVQLICAFRLFAPDVELSLSTRESPYFRDHMIPVAINSVSAGSKTQPGGYADDVPPELEQFEPHDGRTP' A
#
# COMPACT_ATOMS: atom_id res chain seq x y z
N ILE A 1 -7.16 18.59 -0.42
CA ILE A 1 -8.33 17.75 -0.12
C ILE A 1 -8.02 17.10 1.21
N GLU A 2 -8.85 17.28 2.24
CA GLU A 2 -8.66 16.58 3.51
C GLU A 2 -9.44 15.26 3.51
N PRO A 3 -8.87 14.18 4.04
CA PRO A 3 -9.55 12.90 4.12
C PRO A 3 -10.73 12.98 5.09
N ALA A 4 -11.84 12.34 4.72
CA ALA A 4 -13.04 12.28 5.57
C ALA A 4 -12.81 11.48 6.87
N SER A 5 -11.80 10.60 6.89
CA SER A 5 -11.42 9.82 8.05
C SER A 5 -9.95 9.40 7.93
N ILE A 6 -9.19 9.56 9.01
CA ILE A 6 -7.85 8.98 9.13
C ILE A 6 -7.99 7.61 9.78
N MET A 7 -7.51 6.58 9.10
CA MET A 7 -7.51 5.21 9.60
C MET A 7 -6.15 4.88 10.21
N SER A 8 -6.16 4.36 11.44
CA SER A 8 -4.96 3.86 12.10
C SER A 8 -4.60 2.44 11.66
N GLU A 9 -3.34 2.02 11.82
CA GLU A 9 -2.91 0.66 11.50
C GLU A 9 -3.75 -0.44 12.17
N PRO A 10 -4.11 -0.38 13.48
CA PRO A 10 -4.96 -1.38 14.09
C PRO A 10 -6.36 -1.48 13.46
N GLN A 11 -6.93 -0.34 13.04
CA GLN A 11 -8.21 -0.31 12.34
C GLN A 11 -8.10 -0.92 10.94
N LEU A 12 -6.98 -0.69 10.25
CA LEU A 12 -6.71 -1.31 8.95
C LEU A 12 -6.56 -2.83 9.08
N VAL A 13 -5.84 -3.32 10.11
CA VAL A 13 -5.76 -4.76 10.40
C VAL A 13 -7.15 -5.34 10.66
N GLN A 14 -7.96 -4.67 11.48
CA GLN A 14 -9.32 -5.12 11.77
C GLN A 14 -10.16 -5.23 10.49
N LEU A 15 -10.07 -4.23 9.60
CA LEU A 15 -10.77 -4.23 8.32
C LEU A 15 -10.32 -5.39 7.42
N ILE A 16 -9.01 -5.60 7.28
CA ILE A 16 -8.44 -6.71 6.50
C ILE A 16 -8.95 -8.05 7.03
N CYS A 17 -8.91 -8.26 8.35
CA CYS A 17 -9.42 -9.46 8.98
C CYS A 17 -10.93 -9.64 8.75
N ALA A 18 -11.71 -8.56 8.82
CA ALA A 18 -13.14 -8.61 8.56
C ALA A 18 -13.42 -9.10 7.12
N PHE A 19 -12.69 -8.60 6.12
CA PHE A 19 -12.81 -9.08 4.74
C PHE A 19 -12.40 -10.54 4.58
N ARG A 20 -11.35 -10.99 5.28
CA ARG A 20 -10.94 -12.41 5.26
C ARG A 20 -11.99 -13.36 5.83
N LEU A 21 -12.79 -12.90 6.78
CA LEU A 21 -13.88 -13.69 7.36
C LEU A 21 -15.17 -13.58 6.54
N PHE A 22 -15.50 -12.40 6.04
CA PHE A 22 -16.77 -12.12 5.38
C PHE A 22 -16.78 -12.52 3.90
N ALA A 23 -15.68 -12.30 3.19
CA ALA A 23 -15.56 -12.52 1.76
C ALA A 23 -14.18 -13.13 1.43
N PRO A 24 -13.94 -14.40 1.79
CA PRO A 24 -12.60 -15.01 1.73
C PRO A 24 -11.99 -15.03 0.34
N ASP A 25 -12.82 -15.10 -0.70
CA ASP A 25 -12.40 -15.14 -2.11
C ASP A 25 -12.03 -13.76 -2.68
N VAL A 26 -12.25 -12.67 -1.93
CA VAL A 26 -11.85 -11.34 -2.40
C VAL A 26 -10.34 -11.20 -2.36
N GLU A 27 -9.78 -10.70 -3.47
CA GLU A 27 -8.37 -10.37 -3.52
C GLU A 27 -8.11 -9.09 -2.71
N LEU A 28 -7.15 -9.17 -1.78
CA LEU A 28 -6.66 -8.00 -1.06
C LEU A 28 -5.25 -7.67 -1.54
N SER A 29 -5.06 -6.42 -1.98
CA SER A 29 -3.78 -5.91 -2.46
C SER A 29 -3.19 -4.87 -1.50
N LEU A 30 -1.90 -4.96 -1.21
CA LEU A 30 -1.18 -4.03 -0.34
C LEU A 30 -0.15 -3.18 -1.11
N SER A 31 -0.34 -1.87 -1.11
CA SER A 31 0.50 -0.92 -1.85
C SER A 31 1.66 -0.37 -1.01
N THR A 32 2.62 0.32 -1.64
CA THR A 32 3.74 1.00 -0.97
C THR A 32 3.34 2.24 -0.16
N ARG A 33 2.03 2.52 -0.03
CA ARG A 33 1.49 3.52 0.90
C ARG A 33 1.65 3.10 2.36
N GLU A 34 1.72 1.80 2.61
CA GLU A 34 1.89 1.26 3.96
C GLU A 34 3.37 1.15 4.33
N SER A 35 3.68 1.23 5.63
CA SER A 35 5.04 1.17 6.13
C SER A 35 5.70 -0.19 5.85
N PRO A 36 7.04 -0.27 5.71
CA PRO A 36 7.76 -1.53 5.66
C PRO A 36 7.39 -2.47 6.83
N TYR A 37 7.31 -1.91 8.04
CA TYR A 37 6.93 -2.65 9.24
C TYR A 37 5.55 -3.29 9.09
N PHE A 38 4.52 -2.52 8.72
CA PHE A 38 3.17 -3.03 8.54
C PHE A 38 3.09 -4.09 7.43
N ARG A 39 3.76 -3.83 6.30
CA ARG A 39 3.83 -4.74 5.14
C ARG A 39 4.45 -6.08 5.54
N ASP A 40 5.56 -6.07 6.26
CA ASP A 40 6.26 -7.28 6.69
C ASP A 40 5.39 -8.17 7.60
N HIS A 41 4.44 -7.59 8.35
CA HIS A 41 3.53 -8.33 9.23
C HIS A 41 2.23 -8.77 8.54
N MET A 42 1.70 -7.97 7.60
CA MET A 42 0.40 -8.26 6.97
C MET A 42 0.48 -9.15 5.74
N ILE A 43 1.54 -9.03 4.95
CA ILE A 43 1.75 -9.84 3.74
C ILE A 43 1.63 -11.35 4.00
N PRO A 44 2.32 -11.93 5.01
CA PRO A 44 2.26 -13.39 5.22
C PRO A 44 0.93 -13.88 5.78
N VAL A 45 0.05 -12.98 6.27
CA VAL A 45 -1.16 -13.36 7.00
C VAL A 45 -2.41 -13.22 6.15
N ALA A 46 -2.56 -12.11 5.43
CA ALA A 46 -3.87 -11.72 4.92
C ALA A 46 -3.86 -10.94 3.60
N ILE A 47 -2.78 -10.94 2.83
CA ILE A 47 -2.69 -10.21 1.55
C ILE A 47 -2.41 -11.19 0.40
N ASN A 48 -3.03 -10.97 -0.76
CA ASN A 48 -2.84 -11.80 -1.95
C ASN A 48 -1.80 -11.23 -2.91
N SER A 49 -1.80 -9.91 -3.09
CA SER A 49 -0.93 -9.22 -4.03
C SER A 49 -0.32 -7.97 -3.42
N VAL A 50 0.86 -7.58 -3.90
CA VAL A 50 1.61 -6.46 -3.34
C VAL A 50 2.22 -5.63 -4.47
N SER A 51 2.14 -4.31 -4.36
CA SER A 51 2.94 -3.40 -5.18
C SER A 51 4.32 -3.22 -4.56
N ALA A 52 5.39 -3.25 -5.35
CA ALA A 52 6.77 -3.05 -4.91
C ALA A 52 7.49 -2.06 -5.84
N GLY A 53 8.42 -1.26 -5.28
CA GLY A 53 9.18 -0.27 -6.04
C GLY A 53 8.31 0.74 -6.80
N SER A 54 7.20 1.17 -6.21
CA SER A 54 6.26 2.07 -6.86
C SER A 54 6.90 3.42 -7.17
N LYS A 55 6.73 3.90 -8.40
CA LYS A 55 7.04 5.27 -8.83
C LYS A 55 5.72 5.98 -9.09
N THR A 56 5.39 6.96 -8.26
CA THR A 56 4.06 7.59 -8.19
C THR A 56 3.95 8.86 -9.02
N GLN A 57 5.03 9.24 -9.71
CA GLN A 57 5.07 10.30 -10.70
C GLN A 57 4.79 9.76 -12.11
N PRO A 58 4.16 10.56 -13.01
CA PRO A 58 3.99 10.21 -14.41
C PRO A 58 5.33 9.89 -15.08
N GLY A 59 5.47 8.69 -15.66
CA GLY A 59 6.70 8.26 -16.32
C GLY A 59 7.84 7.88 -15.38
N GLY A 60 7.62 7.78 -14.06
CA GLY A 60 8.68 7.63 -13.05
C GLY A 60 9.56 6.37 -13.10
N TYR A 61 9.28 5.43 -14.01
CA TYR A 61 10.13 4.28 -14.29
C TYR A 61 11.14 4.52 -15.43
N ALA A 62 11.04 5.65 -16.14
CA ALA A 62 12.02 6.07 -17.14
C ALA A 62 13.21 6.78 -16.48
N ASP A 63 14.37 6.70 -17.12
CA ASP A 63 15.56 7.44 -16.71
C ASP A 63 15.31 8.96 -16.83
N ASP A 64 15.90 9.75 -15.92
CA ASP A 64 15.91 11.22 -15.92
C ASP A 64 14.55 11.95 -15.76
N VAL A 65 13.54 11.31 -15.15
CA VAL A 65 12.28 11.99 -14.80
C VAL A 65 12.41 12.75 -13.48
N PRO A 66 12.16 14.07 -13.44
CA PRO A 66 12.16 14.84 -12.20
C PRO A 66 11.18 14.26 -11.18
N PRO A 67 11.47 14.34 -9.86
CA PRO A 67 10.58 13.85 -8.79
C PRO A 67 9.32 14.72 -8.59
N GLU A 68 8.93 15.50 -9.60
CA GLU A 68 7.79 16.39 -9.54
C GLU A 68 6.50 15.64 -9.87
N LEU A 69 5.38 16.15 -9.35
CA LEU A 69 4.02 15.68 -9.68
C LEU A 69 3.70 14.25 -9.19
N GLU A 70 4.28 13.81 -8.08
CA GLU A 70 3.87 12.58 -7.41
C GLU A 70 2.38 12.63 -7.01
N GLN A 71 1.65 11.55 -7.29
CA GLN A 71 0.26 11.44 -6.83
C GLN A 71 0.17 11.30 -5.31
N PHE A 72 1.13 10.59 -4.72
CA PHE A 72 1.31 10.40 -3.27
C PHE A 72 2.74 9.97 -2.99
N GLU A 73 3.22 10.28 -1.79
CA GLU A 73 4.53 9.83 -1.30
C GLU A 73 4.45 8.35 -0.87
N PRO A 74 5.30 7.45 -1.40
CA PRO A 74 5.41 6.08 -0.90
C PRO A 74 5.99 6.04 0.52
N HIS A 75 5.43 5.19 1.37
CA HIS A 75 5.96 4.93 2.72
C HIS A 75 6.98 3.78 2.73
N ASP A 76 6.92 2.88 1.74
CA ASP A 76 7.94 1.85 1.50
C ASP A 76 8.73 2.15 0.22
N GLY A 77 9.97 2.63 0.39
CA GLY A 77 10.90 2.97 -0.68
C GLY A 77 11.92 1.87 -1.02
N ARG A 78 11.75 0.65 -0.50
CA ARG A 78 12.64 -0.49 -0.82
C ARG A 78 12.53 -0.85 -2.30
N THR A 79 13.62 -1.35 -2.88
CA THR A 79 13.62 -1.88 -4.24
C THR A 79 12.85 -3.22 -4.32
N PRO A 80 12.16 -3.52 -5.45
CA PRO A 80 11.50 -4.81 -5.66
C PRO A 80 12.44 -6.01 -5.57
#